data_AF-A0A1J5CXL7-F1
#
_entry.id   AF-A0A1J5CXL7-F1
#
_cell.length_a   1.000
_cell.length_b   1.000
_cell.length_c   1.000
_cell.angle_alpha   90.00
_cell.angle_beta   90.00
_cell.angle_gamma   90.00
#
_symmetry.space_group_name_H-M   'P 1'
#
loop_
_entity.id
_entity.type
_entity.pdbx_description
1 polymer ?
#
loop_
_entity_poly.entity_id
_entity_poly.type
_entity_poly.pdbx_seq_one_letter_code
_entity_poly.pdbx_strand_id
1 'polypeptide(L)' 'MNTLQKAENELVELAESDSFRKDMEILNRRHTSPFMKDGNVDVDSYIEFIAQFNEFISHQPKPFRPIIDRVMKL' A
#
# COMPACT_ATOMS: atom_id res chain seq x y z
N MET A 1 -6.59 29.51 -18.47
CA MET A 1 -6.50 28.06 -18.18
C MET A 1 -7.05 27.81 -16.78
N ASN A 2 -7.93 26.83 -16.60
CA ASN A 2 -8.41 26.39 -15.29
C ASN A 2 -7.23 25.75 -14.52
N THR A 3 -7.14 25.96 -13.21
CA THR A 3 -6.07 25.42 -12.35
C THR A 3 -5.98 23.90 -12.42
N LEU A 4 -7.12 23.22 -12.56
CA LEU A 4 -7.15 21.76 -12.76
C LEU A 4 -6.47 21.34 -14.05
N GLN A 5 -6.77 22.04 -15.16
CA GLN A 5 -6.19 21.75 -16.47
C GLN A 5 -4.66 21.94 -16.48
N LYS A 6 -4.18 22.93 -15.72
CA LYS A 6 -2.75 23.18 -15.58
C LYS A 6 -2.05 22.05 -14.82
N ALA A 7 -2.64 21.58 -13.72
CA ALA A 7 -2.12 20.46 -12.94
C ALA A 7 -2.09 19.16 -13.75
N GLU A 8 -3.13 18.88 -14.54
CA GLU A 8 -3.16 17.72 -15.43
C GLU A 8 -2.03 17.76 -16.47
N ASN A 9 -1.79 18.91 -17.08
CA ASN A 9 -0.71 19.07 -18.05
C ASN A 9 0.67 18.91 -17.41
N GLU A 10 0.88 19.47 -16.21
CA GLU A 10 2.13 19.30 -15.45
C GLU A 10 2.40 17.82 -15.11
N LEU A 11 1.36 17.04 -14.81
CA LEU A 11 1.49 15.61 -14.55
C LEU A 11 1.88 14.82 -15.82
N VAL A 12 1.32 15.19 -16.97
CA VAL A 12 1.66 14.56 -18.25
C VAL A 12 3.11 14.87 -18.62
N GLU A 13 3.53 16.13 -18.52
CA GLU A 13 4.92 16.53 -18.78
C GLU A 13 5.91 15.81 -17.85
N LEU A 14 5.56 15.65 -16.57
CA LEU A 14 6.38 14.91 -15.62
C LEU A 14 6.49 13.43 -15.98
N ALA A 15 5.39 12.80 -16.41
CA ALA A 15 5.37 11.39 -16.80
C ALA A 15 6.17 11.12 -18.09
N GLU A 16 6.24 12.09 -18.99
CA GLU A 16 7.04 12.01 -20.22
C GLU A 16 8.54 12.20 -19.97
N SER A 17 8.93 12.80 -18.84
CA SER A 17 10.32 13.05 -18.47
C SER A 17 11.15 11.77 -18.36
N ASP A 18 12.28 11.74 -19.06
CA ASP A 18 13.25 10.65 -18.99
C ASP A 18 13.91 10.52 -17.63
N SER A 19 14.10 11.61 -16.89
CA SER A 19 14.67 11.56 -15.54
C SER A 19 13.70 10.90 -14.58
N PHE A 20 12.42 11.27 -14.66
CA PHE A 20 11.36 10.69 -13.84
C PHE A 20 11.20 9.18 -14.12
N ARG A 21 11.27 8.78 -15.40
CA ARG A 21 11.23 7.37 -15.80
C ARG A 21 12.39 6.58 -15.21
N LYS A 22 13.62 7.11 -15.29
CA LYS A 22 14.81 6.47 -14.71
C LYS A 22 14.72 6.34 -13.18
N ASP A 23 14.22 7.37 -12.50
CA ASP A 23 14.04 7.33 -11.05
C ASP A 23 13.02 6.25 -10.66
N MET A 24 11.91 6.15 -11.38
CA MET A 24 10.91 5.10 -11.17
C MET A 24 11.45 3.70 -11.44
N GLU A 25 12.29 3.53 -12.46
CA GLU A 25 12.99 2.25 -12.70
C GLU A 25 13.90 1.86 -11.54
N ILE A 26 14.64 2.83 -10.97
CA ILE A 26 15.51 2.60 -9.81
C ILE A 26 14.69 2.19 -8.59
N LEU A 27 13.57 2.89 -8.33
CA LEU A 27 12.66 2.55 -7.23
C LEU A 27 12.08 1.16 -7.41
N ASN A 28 11.63 0.81 -8.61
CA ASN A 28 11.05 -0.50 -8.89
C ASN A 28 12.09 -1.63 -8.73
N ARG A 29 13.34 -1.42 -9.17
CA ARG A 29 14.42 -2.41 -8.96
C ARG A 29 14.79 -2.58 -7.49
N ARG A 30 14.64 -1.54 -6.68
CA ARG A 30 14.92 -1.56 -5.24
C ARG A 30 13.70 -1.93 -4.41
N HIS A 31 12.54 -2.10 -5.04
CA HIS A 31 11.31 -2.48 -4.38
C HIS A 31 11.44 -3.91 -3.85
N THR A 32 11.87 -4.01 -2.60
CA THR A 32 11.91 -5.26 -1.85
C THR A 32 10.65 -5.32 -1.02
N SER A 33 9.83 -6.37 -1.21
CA SER A 33 8.63 -6.54 -0.39
C SER A 33 9.05 -6.74 1.07
N PRO A 34 8.61 -5.89 2.01
CA PRO A 34 8.92 -6.06 3.43
C PRO A 34 8.25 -7.31 4.02
N PHE A 35 7.32 -7.93 3.29
CA PHE A 35 6.59 -9.14 3.68
C PHE A 35 7.18 -10.41 3.05
N MET A 36 8.37 -10.33 2.45
CA MET A 36 9.07 -11.48 1.90
C MET A 36 10.40 -11.66 2.65
N LYS A 37 10.60 -12.83 3.25
CA LYS A 37 11.84 -13.21 3.95
C LYS A 37 12.32 -14.55 3.42
N ASP A 38 13.55 -14.58 2.91
CA ASP A 38 14.18 -15.76 2.30
C ASP A 38 13.30 -16.44 1.22
N GLY A 39 12.59 -15.62 0.42
CA GLY A 39 11.71 -16.09 -0.64
C GLY A 39 10.35 -16.62 -0.18
N ASN A 40 10.07 -16.62 1.13
CA ASN A 40 8.79 -16.99 1.71
C ASN A 40 8.03 -15.76 2.20
N VAL A 41 6.70 -15.86 2.23
CA VAL A 41 5.85 -14.82 2.82
C VAL A 41 6.05 -14.80 4.33
N ASP A 42 6.43 -13.65 4.86
CA ASP A 42 6.52 -13.40 6.30
C ASP A 42 5.18 -12.86 6.82
N VAL A 43 4.35 -13.79 7.28
CA VAL A 43 3.00 -13.49 7.79
C VAL A 43 3.07 -12.67 9.08
N ASP A 44 4.08 -12.89 9.92
CA ASP A 44 4.23 -12.18 11.19
C ASP A 44 4.53 -10.69 10.94
N SER A 45 5.44 -10.40 10.01
CA SER A 45 5.73 -9.03 9.56
C SER A 45 4.49 -8.33 8.98
N TYR A 46 3.61 -9.08 8.32
CA TYR A 46 2.35 -8.52 7.79
C TYR A 46 1.35 -8.19 8.90
N ILE A 47 1.20 -9.07 9.89
CA ILE A 47 0.31 -8.85 11.05
C ILE A 47 0.79 -7.63 11.85
N GLU A 48 2.10 -7.53 12.09
CA GLU A 48 2.71 -6.41 12.80
C GLU A 48 2.46 -5.08 12.07
N PHE A 49 2.67 -5.05 10.76
CA PHE A 49 2.37 -3.87 9.94
C PHE A 49 0.91 -3.43 10.06
N ILE A 50 -0.05 -4.35 9.97
CA ILE A 50 -1.48 -4.01 10.10
C ILE A 50 -1.80 -3.48 11.49
N ALA A 51 -1.23 -4.08 12.53
CA ALA A 51 -1.44 -3.64 13.91
C ALA A 51 -0.95 -2.19 14.10
N GLN A 52 0.30 -1.91 13.74
CA GLN A 52 0.89 -0.58 13.83
C GLN A 52 0.21 0.44 12.93
N PHE A 53 -0.17 0.03 11.71
CA PHE A 53 -0.89 0.91 10.79
C PHE A 53 -2.25 1.31 11.35
N ASN A 54 -2.99 0.37 11.93
CA ASN A 54 -4.28 0.65 12.57
C ASN A 54 -4.15 1.60 13.76
N GLU A 55 -3.08 1.46 14.56
CA GLU A 55 -2.73 2.41 15.62
C GLU A 55 -2.40 3.79 15.06
N PHE A 56 -1.55 3.84 14.03
CA PHE A 56 -1.11 5.08 13.39
C PHE A 56 -2.27 5.89 12.79
N ILE A 57 -3.17 5.24 12.04
CA ILE A 57 -4.33 5.92 11.45
C ILE A 57 -5.42 6.28 12.47
N SER A 58 -5.13 6.13 13.77
CA SER A 58 -6.07 6.39 14.88
C SER A 58 -7.38 5.62 14.73
N HIS A 59 -7.34 4.40 14.15
CA HIS A 59 -8.55 3.59 14.06
C HIS A 59 -8.96 3.21 15.47
N GLN A 60 -10.15 3.64 15.90
CA GLN A 60 -10.72 3.17 17.16
C GLN A 60 -10.80 1.64 17.08
N PRO A 61 -10.23 0.89 18.06
CA PRO A 61 -10.30 -0.56 18.05
C PRO A 61 -11.75 -1.00 17.89
N LYS A 62 -12.05 -1.77 16.84
CA LYS A 62 -13.40 -2.30 16.66
C LYS A 62 -13.70 -3.22 17.84
N PRO A 63 -14.84 -3.08 18.53
CA PRO A 63 -15.22 -4.00 19.58
C PRO A 63 -15.27 -5.41 18.99
N PHE A 64 -14.67 -6.37 19.71
CA PHE A 64 -14.66 -7.77 19.30
C PHE A 64 -16.09 -8.23 18.98
N ARG A 65 -16.29 -8.80 17.78
CA ARG A 65 -17.53 -9.44 17.39
C ARG A 65 -17.24 -10.93 17.18
N PRO A 66 -17.84 -11.83 17.97
CA PRO A 66 -17.70 -13.26 17.71
C PRO A 66 -18.20 -13.56 16.30
N ILE A 67 -17.44 -14.36 15.56
CA ILE A 67 -17.87 -14.89 14.27
C ILE A 67 -18.98 -15.92 14.57
N ILE A 68 -20.23 -15.45 14.56
CA ILE A 68 -21.39 -16.31 14.68
C ILE A 68 -21.71 -16.80 13.27
N ASP A 69 -21.13 -17.93 12.89
CA ASP A 69 -21.60 -18.65 11.72
C ASP A 69 -22.94 -19.31 12.06
N ARG A 70 -24.02 -18.86 11.40
CA ARG A 70 -25.36 -19.44 11.59
C ARG A 70 -25.53 -20.74 10.82
N VAL A 71 -24.64 -21.05 9.88
CA VAL A 71 -24.75 -22.24 9.03
C VAL A 71 -23.36 -22.80 8.75
N MET A 72 -22.81 -23.54 9.72
CA MET A 72 -21.71 -24.46 9.44
C MET A 72 -22.23 -25.58 8.54
N LYS A 73 -22.01 -25.50 7.22
CA LYS A 73 -22.15 -26.65 6.34
C LYS A 73 -20.81 -27.39 6.31
N LEU A 74 -20.84 -28.62 6.82
CA LEU A 74 -19.79 -29.63 6.67
C LEU A 74 -19.60 -30.03 5.20
#